data_AF-A0A1G8FGR6-F1
#
_entry.id   AF-A0A1G8FGR6-F1
#
_cell.length_a   1.000
_cell.length_b   1.000
_cell.length_c   1.000
_cell.angle_alpha   90.00
_cell.angle_beta   90.00
_cell.angle_gamma   90.00
#
_symmetry.space_group_name_H-M   'P 1'
#
loop_
_entity.id
_entity.type
_entity.pdbx_description
1 polymer ?
#
loop_
_entity_poly.entity_id
_entity_poly.type
_entity_poly.pdbx_seq_one_letter_code
_entity_poly.pdbx_strand_id
1 'polypeptide(L)'
;MQKIGQSTNTADGNGEFTEGNAAGGVAATLLRADWLNAVQRELISLIAGAGITLVPAENDQMLKAVLKLIADSTSGKATKATTLAGYGITDGATKTQLAQAINDALNSLVNGAPEALNQLNEFAAALGNDPNFSATILSGLANKLSLSGGAMVGPIESTANLIIGINQRGWVYHDGNGFGLVNDQGNWAVQVLRNGGGVVIGGVLHGNGGGLTGVPLAGVSGLLSALETKANKASTLAGYGITDDLQWRTEPLTGKFTVECLDITQSGQESGVMIRTKIPIDSTVMPHLTIKGCISGYTSPFEMHLSWYFYEGAFYMPQAFVTGYHSPLGGGGVRAFLSHENGLVNIRLDFGGTTYIPRLAITAYKSAGYGGNYAWYAGWMHGSWNREVAIAGEVLASSHTALSTANTGAAFNSFVLAGGSARGMRTVLELEAPGTLIETFSRTPPPGTLKANGAAVWRAGYPDLDAAIYVGDALNATAAWGYRCTDPGNPTGTRSPGGVYLVLPDARGEFRRGFDDGANRDSGREWASWQDQSLQGHTHSEFGTASFLRAGAGGISGPASTALTAATGIAPVTGSVGVTRPRNINPLVCIRY
;
A
#
# COMPACT_ATOMS: atom_id res chain seq x y z
N MET A 1 105.37 62.10 -97.57
CA MET A 1 105.76 63.05 -98.62
C MET A 1 106.91 63.95 -98.15
N GLN A 2 107.92 64.16 -98.99
CA GLN A 2 109.06 65.05 -98.68
C GLN A 2 108.65 66.54 -98.72
N LYS A 3 109.27 67.39 -97.90
CA LYS A 3 109.10 68.85 -97.93
C LYS A 3 109.86 69.48 -99.11
N ILE A 4 109.43 70.63 -99.62
CA ILE A 4 110.05 71.29 -100.79
C ILE A 4 111.51 71.69 -100.54
N GLY A 5 111.85 72.12 -99.32
CA GLY A 5 113.22 72.47 -98.92
C GLY A 5 114.22 71.33 -98.95
N GLN A 6 113.77 70.08 -99.05
CA GLN A 6 114.67 68.93 -99.29
C GLN A 6 115.10 68.84 -100.76
N SER A 7 114.36 69.46 -101.68
CA SER A 7 114.65 69.46 -103.12
C SER A 7 115.31 70.74 -103.62
N THR A 8 115.16 71.86 -102.89
CA THR A 8 115.73 73.15 -103.25
C THR A 8 116.26 73.88 -102.02
N ASN A 9 117.36 74.59 -102.19
CA ASN A 9 117.94 75.47 -101.17
C ASN A 9 117.32 76.88 -101.13
N THR A 10 116.33 77.17 -101.99
CA THR A 10 115.58 78.44 -102.00
C THR A 10 114.24 78.36 -101.29
N ALA A 11 113.99 77.28 -100.54
CA ALA A 11 112.90 77.21 -99.58
C ALA A 11 113.22 78.11 -98.37
N ASP A 12 112.20 78.42 -97.57
CA ASP A 12 112.41 79.15 -96.33
C ASP A 12 113.14 78.29 -95.25
N GLY A 13 113.39 78.88 -94.08
CA GLY A 13 114.06 78.19 -92.97
C GLY A 13 113.32 76.95 -92.43
N ASN A 14 112.03 76.77 -92.75
CA ASN A 14 111.22 75.61 -92.35
C ASN A 14 111.12 74.53 -93.45
N GLY A 15 111.78 74.77 -94.59
CA GLY A 15 111.74 73.92 -95.77
C GLY A 15 110.45 74.02 -96.57
N GLU A 16 109.76 75.16 -96.50
CA GLU A 16 108.46 75.44 -97.14
C GLU A 16 108.59 76.43 -98.30
N PHE A 17 107.51 76.59 -99.06
CA PHE A 17 107.45 77.51 -100.19
C PHE A 17 107.51 78.96 -99.71
N THR A 18 108.32 79.78 -100.38
CA THR A 18 108.39 81.22 -100.19
C THR A 18 108.40 81.93 -101.56
N GLU A 19 107.72 83.07 -101.63
CA GLU A 19 107.70 83.95 -102.82
C GLU A 19 109.04 84.67 -103.04
N GLY A 20 109.99 84.54 -102.10
CA GLY A 20 111.23 85.29 -102.09
C GLY A 20 111.02 86.78 -101.82
N ASN A 21 112.06 87.58 -102.01
CA ASN A 21 112.01 89.03 -101.97
C ASN A 21 113.02 89.59 -102.96
N ALA A 22 112.56 89.92 -104.17
CA ALA A 22 113.41 90.39 -105.26
C ALA A 22 114.20 91.66 -104.91
N ALA A 23 113.61 92.59 -104.15
CA ALA A 23 114.29 93.81 -103.69
C ALA A 23 115.38 93.51 -102.64
N GLY A 24 115.24 92.43 -101.87
CA GLY A 24 116.19 91.97 -100.86
C GLY A 24 117.19 90.92 -101.35
N GLY A 25 117.18 90.57 -102.65
CA GLY A 25 118.07 89.57 -103.23
C GLY A 25 117.76 88.11 -102.86
N VAL A 26 116.59 87.82 -102.27
CA VAL A 26 116.18 86.45 -101.91
C VAL A 26 115.31 85.87 -103.03
N ALA A 27 115.73 84.75 -103.63
CA ALA A 27 114.98 84.09 -104.69
C ALA A 27 113.71 83.39 -104.16
N ALA A 28 112.66 83.32 -104.98
CA ALA A 28 111.50 82.48 -104.72
C ALA A 28 111.87 80.99 -104.71
N THR A 29 111.05 80.17 -104.05
CA THR A 29 111.28 78.72 -103.99
C THR A 29 111.23 78.09 -105.38
N LEU A 30 112.33 77.47 -105.77
CA LEU A 30 112.43 76.77 -107.04
C LEU A 30 111.70 75.44 -106.94
N LEU A 31 110.69 75.25 -107.78
CA LEU A 31 110.06 73.96 -107.98
C LEU A 31 111.03 73.03 -108.73
N ARG A 32 111.57 72.04 -108.01
CA ARG A 32 112.48 71.04 -108.57
C ARG A 32 111.71 69.79 -108.95
N ALA A 33 112.19 69.12 -110.00
CA ALA A 33 111.62 67.85 -110.46
C ALA A 33 111.55 66.80 -109.35
N ASP A 34 112.51 66.78 -108.42
CA ASP A 34 112.53 65.82 -107.32
C ASP A 34 111.30 65.92 -106.42
N TRP A 35 110.85 67.14 -106.10
CA TRP A 35 109.64 67.33 -105.30
C TRP A 35 108.38 66.97 -106.08
N LEU A 36 108.27 67.42 -107.33
CA LEU A 36 107.15 67.08 -108.22
C LEU A 36 106.99 65.56 -108.38
N ASN A 37 108.10 64.84 -108.54
CA ASN A 37 108.10 63.38 -108.62
C ASN A 37 107.69 62.70 -107.30
N ALA A 38 107.98 63.30 -106.14
CA ALA A 38 107.54 62.74 -104.86
C ALA A 38 106.03 62.92 -104.64
N VAL A 39 105.45 64.07 -105.04
CA VAL A 39 103.99 64.27 -105.06
C VAL A 39 103.35 63.17 -105.88
N GLN A 40 103.86 62.98 -107.11
CA GLN A 40 103.34 61.97 -108.03
C GLN A 40 103.39 60.56 -107.43
N ARG A 41 104.50 60.18 -106.78
CA ARG A 41 104.65 58.86 -106.15
C ARG A 41 103.66 58.63 -105.00
N GLU A 42 103.38 59.62 -104.17
CA GLU A 42 102.41 59.50 -103.06
C GLU A 42 100.97 59.27 -103.57
N LEU A 43 100.57 60.02 -104.60
CA LEU A 43 99.27 59.82 -105.24
C LEU A 43 99.18 58.44 -105.90
N ILE A 44 100.25 57.99 -106.54
CA ILE A 44 100.37 56.62 -107.09
C ILE A 44 100.25 55.58 -105.97
N SER A 45 100.90 55.78 -104.83
CA SER A 45 100.86 54.84 -103.70
C SER A 45 99.45 54.68 -103.12
N LEU A 46 98.63 55.74 -103.09
CA LEU A 46 97.22 55.61 -102.68
C LEU A 46 96.42 54.74 -103.67
N ILE A 47 96.62 54.95 -104.97
CA ILE A 47 95.94 54.19 -106.03
C ILE A 47 96.37 52.71 -105.97
N ALA A 48 97.67 52.45 -105.89
CA ALA A 48 98.23 51.11 -105.76
C ALA A 48 97.82 50.42 -104.45
N GLY A 49 97.75 51.18 -103.35
CA GLY A 49 97.32 50.69 -102.03
C GLY A 49 95.86 50.26 -101.99
N ALA A 50 95.00 50.88 -102.80
CA ALA A 50 93.64 50.40 -103.04
C ALA A 50 93.58 49.22 -104.03
N GLY A 51 94.71 48.73 -104.53
CA GLY A 51 94.80 47.66 -105.53
C GLY A 51 94.28 48.09 -106.91
N ILE A 52 94.47 49.36 -107.29
CA ILE A 52 94.12 49.90 -108.62
C ILE A 52 95.38 50.11 -109.45
N THR A 53 95.35 49.71 -110.72
CA THR A 53 96.46 49.90 -111.67
C THR A 53 96.44 51.31 -112.25
N LEU A 54 97.60 51.95 -112.40
CA LEU A 54 97.70 53.27 -113.02
C LEU A 54 97.35 53.24 -114.52
N VAL A 55 96.56 54.22 -114.97
CA VAL A 55 96.12 54.36 -116.35
C VAL A 55 96.30 55.83 -116.77
N PRO A 56 97.24 56.15 -117.70
CA PRO A 56 97.54 57.54 -118.06
C PRO A 56 96.37 58.38 -118.61
N ALA A 57 95.35 57.72 -119.17
CA ALA A 57 94.15 58.37 -119.69
C ALA A 57 93.07 58.62 -118.62
N GLU A 58 93.23 58.10 -117.39
CA GLU A 58 92.26 58.24 -116.31
C GLU A 58 92.65 59.36 -115.34
N ASN A 59 91.78 60.36 -115.22
CA ASN A 59 91.98 61.49 -114.31
C ASN A 59 91.23 61.34 -112.97
N ASP A 60 90.59 60.18 -112.70
CA ASP A 60 89.74 59.92 -111.52
C ASP A 60 90.23 58.77 -110.62
N GLN A 61 91.45 58.25 -110.86
CA GLN A 61 91.96 57.05 -110.18
C GLN A 61 92.07 57.22 -108.65
N MET A 62 92.37 58.42 -108.18
CA MET A 62 92.36 58.78 -106.75
C MET A 62 90.99 58.58 -106.11
N LEU A 63 89.91 59.00 -106.79
CA LEU A 63 88.54 58.87 -106.30
C LEU A 63 88.14 57.38 -106.22
N LYS A 64 88.46 56.60 -107.24
CA LYS A 64 88.22 55.15 -107.26
C LYS A 64 88.93 54.46 -106.10
N ALA A 65 90.16 54.85 -105.80
CA ALA A 65 90.94 54.28 -104.70
C ALA A 65 90.27 54.49 -103.34
N VAL A 66 89.82 55.72 -103.07
CA VAL A 66 89.13 56.07 -101.82
C VAL A 66 87.79 55.32 -101.69
N LEU A 67 86.98 55.28 -102.75
CA LEU A 67 85.68 54.59 -102.72
C LEU A 67 85.82 53.10 -102.44
N LYS A 68 86.83 52.44 -103.05
CA LYS A 68 87.07 51.01 -102.86
C LYS A 68 87.50 50.70 -101.43
N LEU A 69 88.42 51.47 -100.85
CA LEU A 69 88.85 51.28 -99.46
C LEU A 69 87.70 51.40 -98.45
N ILE A 70 86.76 52.32 -98.68
CA ILE A 70 85.55 52.47 -97.85
C ILE A 70 84.62 51.26 -98.00
N ALA A 71 84.39 50.80 -99.23
CA ALA A 71 83.55 49.64 -99.50
C ALA A 71 84.11 48.37 -98.85
N ASP A 72 85.41 48.12 -98.97
CA ASP A 72 86.05 46.94 -98.37
C ASP A 72 85.96 46.96 -96.83
N SER A 73 86.12 48.14 -96.21
CA SER A 73 86.00 48.32 -94.75
C SER A 73 84.59 48.11 -94.20
N THR A 74 83.58 48.22 -95.06
CA THR A 74 82.15 48.12 -94.69
C THR A 74 81.49 46.83 -95.19
N SER A 75 82.19 46.04 -96.01
CA SER A 75 81.77 44.72 -96.42
C SER A 75 81.52 43.80 -95.21
N GLY A 76 80.34 43.18 -95.15
CA GLY A 76 79.95 42.27 -94.07
C GLY A 76 79.34 42.91 -92.81
N LYS A 77 79.35 44.24 -92.67
CA LYS A 77 78.71 44.95 -91.54
C LYS A 77 77.26 45.34 -91.86
N ALA A 78 76.51 44.33 -92.30
CA ALA A 78 75.21 44.43 -92.93
C ALA A 78 74.18 45.29 -92.18
N THR A 79 73.58 46.20 -92.93
CA THR A 79 72.34 46.89 -92.62
C THR A 79 71.19 45.86 -92.53
N LYS A 80 70.65 45.60 -91.32
CA LYS A 80 69.41 44.83 -90.98
C LYS A 80 69.52 43.31 -90.77
N ALA A 81 70.22 42.84 -89.74
CA ALA A 81 69.93 41.53 -89.15
C ALA A 81 68.60 41.56 -88.34
N THR A 82 67.76 40.52 -88.45
CA THR A 82 66.47 40.40 -87.72
C THR A 82 66.47 39.32 -86.64
N THR A 83 67.60 38.63 -86.44
CA THR A 83 67.77 37.59 -85.41
C THR A 83 68.98 37.91 -84.55
N LEU A 84 68.98 37.43 -83.29
CA LEU A 84 70.13 37.58 -82.39
C LEU A 84 71.40 36.98 -83.02
N ALA A 85 71.27 35.84 -83.71
CA ALA A 85 72.36 35.21 -84.47
C ALA A 85 72.91 36.11 -85.58
N GLY A 86 72.05 36.87 -86.27
CA GLY A 86 72.48 37.81 -87.33
C GLY A 86 73.24 39.04 -86.79
N TYR A 87 73.08 39.38 -85.50
CA TYR A 87 73.91 40.37 -84.80
C TYR A 87 75.18 39.77 -84.17
N GLY A 88 75.39 38.46 -84.26
CA GLY A 88 76.50 37.77 -83.60
C GLY A 88 76.34 37.59 -82.09
N ILE A 89 75.12 37.74 -81.56
CA ILE A 89 74.80 37.54 -80.13
C ILE A 89 74.54 36.04 -79.92
N THR A 90 75.48 35.34 -79.27
CA THR A 90 75.44 33.89 -79.07
C THR A 90 75.00 33.45 -77.68
N ASP A 91 74.91 34.37 -76.72
CA ASP A 91 74.59 34.14 -75.31
C ASP A 91 73.14 34.50 -74.93
N GLY A 92 72.32 34.93 -75.89
CA GLY A 92 70.90 35.20 -75.66
C GLY A 92 70.08 33.93 -75.50
N ALA A 93 69.21 33.89 -74.48
CA ALA A 93 68.28 32.77 -74.29
C ALA A 93 67.32 32.64 -75.48
N THR A 94 67.30 31.45 -76.07
CA THR A 94 66.39 31.13 -77.19
C THR A 94 64.95 31.00 -76.70
N LYS A 95 63.97 31.16 -77.63
CA LYS A 95 62.55 30.93 -77.32
C LYS A 95 62.31 29.52 -76.76
N THR A 96 63.05 28.52 -77.25
CA THR A 96 62.96 27.14 -76.78
C THR A 96 63.47 26.99 -75.36
N GLN A 97 64.63 27.57 -75.02
CA GLN A 97 65.17 27.54 -73.66
C GLN A 97 64.25 28.25 -72.67
N LEU A 98 63.65 29.38 -73.07
CA LEU A 98 62.69 30.09 -72.24
C LEU A 98 61.41 29.25 -72.03
N ALA A 99 60.88 28.64 -73.09
CA ALA A 99 59.71 27.76 -72.99
C ALA A 99 59.98 26.52 -72.12
N GLN A 100 61.16 25.92 -72.25
CA GLN A 100 61.61 24.81 -71.42
C GLN A 100 61.67 25.23 -69.95
N ALA A 101 62.35 26.34 -69.63
CA ALA A 101 62.46 26.83 -68.26
C ALA A 101 61.09 27.15 -67.64
N ILE A 102 60.16 27.72 -68.41
CA ILE A 102 58.78 27.96 -67.97
C ILE A 102 58.06 26.65 -67.71
N ASN A 103 58.15 25.68 -68.62
CA ASN A 103 57.50 24.38 -68.46
C ASN A 103 58.08 23.60 -67.27
N ASP A 104 59.38 23.63 -67.07
CA ASP A 104 60.06 22.99 -65.94
C ASP A 104 59.65 23.64 -64.61
N ALA A 105 59.55 24.97 -64.57
CA ALA A 105 59.06 25.70 -63.41
C ALA A 105 57.58 25.40 -63.11
N LEU A 106 56.74 25.34 -64.15
CA LEU A 106 55.33 24.95 -64.03
C LEU A 106 55.21 23.53 -63.51
N ASN A 107 55.89 22.57 -64.13
CA ASN A 107 55.89 21.17 -63.72
C ASN A 107 56.39 21.01 -62.28
N SER A 108 57.44 21.73 -61.88
CA SER A 108 57.93 21.73 -60.50
C SER A 108 56.89 22.27 -59.51
N LEU A 109 56.15 23.31 -59.90
CA LEU A 109 55.08 23.89 -59.09
C LEU A 109 53.86 22.97 -59.00
N VAL A 110 53.50 22.29 -60.08
CA VAL A 110 52.30 21.42 -60.14
C VAL A 110 52.60 19.95 -59.86
N ASN A 111 53.84 19.58 -59.53
CA ASN A 111 54.32 18.21 -59.39
C ASN A 111 53.51 17.40 -58.36
N GLY A 112 52.53 16.63 -58.83
CA GLY A 112 51.62 15.82 -58.00
C GLY A 112 50.34 16.53 -57.55
N ALA A 113 50.15 17.82 -57.87
CA ALA A 113 48.94 18.56 -57.50
C ALA A 113 47.65 17.96 -58.11
N PRO A 114 47.60 17.48 -59.38
CA PRO A 114 46.40 16.85 -59.92
C PRO A 114 46.04 15.53 -59.24
N GLU A 115 47.02 14.69 -58.92
CA GLU A 115 46.79 13.42 -58.22
C GLU A 115 46.38 13.67 -56.77
N ALA A 116 47.04 14.59 -56.06
CA ALA A 116 46.67 14.99 -54.71
C ALA A 116 45.26 15.62 -54.67
N LEU A 117 44.92 16.45 -55.66
CA LEU A 117 43.58 17.04 -55.78
C LEU A 117 42.52 15.97 -56.07
N ASN A 118 42.83 14.98 -56.91
CA ASN A 118 41.96 13.85 -57.15
C ASN A 118 41.76 13.01 -55.88
N GLN A 119 42.83 12.74 -55.12
CA GLN A 119 42.73 12.07 -53.82
C GLN A 119 41.90 12.86 -52.81
N LEU A 120 42.10 14.18 -52.72
CA LEU A 120 41.28 15.04 -51.84
C LEU A 120 39.80 15.02 -52.26
N ASN A 121 39.51 15.00 -53.56
CA ASN A 121 38.15 14.87 -54.08
C ASN A 121 37.55 13.49 -53.78
N GLU A 122 38.32 12.42 -53.92
CA GLU A 122 37.91 11.05 -53.56
C GLU A 122 37.65 10.91 -52.06
N PHE A 123 38.49 11.51 -51.20
CA PHE A 123 38.27 11.55 -49.75
C PHE A 123 37.04 12.37 -49.38
N ALA A 124 36.86 13.56 -49.96
CA ALA A 124 35.68 14.39 -49.73
C ALA A 124 34.40 13.65 -50.16
N ALA A 125 34.43 12.98 -51.31
CA ALA A 125 33.33 12.15 -51.79
C ALA A 125 33.05 10.95 -50.86
N ALA A 126 34.09 10.28 -50.35
CA ALA A 126 33.95 9.18 -49.39
C ALA A 126 33.33 9.62 -48.05
N LEU A 127 33.52 10.90 -47.67
CA LEU A 127 32.86 11.52 -46.52
C LEU A 127 31.49 12.15 -46.86
N GLY A 128 30.98 11.94 -48.07
CA GLY A 128 29.67 12.43 -48.51
C GLY A 128 29.62 13.91 -48.90
N ASN A 129 30.77 14.52 -49.18
CA ASN A 129 30.91 15.97 -49.44
C ASN A 129 30.29 16.83 -48.33
N ASP A 130 30.36 16.39 -47.07
CA ASP A 130 29.75 17.07 -45.92
C ASP A 130 30.65 18.21 -45.38
N PRO A 131 30.26 19.50 -45.55
CA PRO A 131 31.03 20.64 -45.04
C PRO A 131 31.10 20.69 -43.51
N ASN A 132 30.17 20.00 -42.83
CA ASN A 132 30.04 19.96 -41.38
C ASN A 132 30.30 18.55 -40.82
N PHE A 133 31.11 17.74 -41.51
CA PHE A 133 31.35 16.33 -41.18
C PHE A 133 31.57 16.08 -39.67
N SER A 134 32.37 16.92 -39.01
CA SER A 134 32.59 16.81 -37.56
C SER A 134 31.31 16.99 -36.73
N ALA A 135 30.49 17.98 -37.05
CA ALA A 135 29.22 18.25 -36.38
C ALA A 135 28.17 17.17 -36.70
N THR A 136 28.13 16.69 -37.94
CA THR A 136 27.25 15.60 -38.38
C THR A 136 27.57 14.31 -37.63
N ILE A 137 28.84 13.91 -37.57
CA ILE A 137 29.28 12.73 -36.82
C ILE A 137 29.03 12.91 -35.31
N LEU A 138 29.32 14.08 -34.75
CA LEU A 138 29.07 14.35 -33.34
C LEU A 138 27.57 14.27 -33.01
N SER A 139 26.71 14.80 -33.87
CA SER A 139 25.24 14.71 -33.73
C SER A 139 24.76 13.26 -33.86
N GLY A 140 25.30 12.51 -34.83
CA GLY A 140 24.99 11.10 -35.02
C GLY A 140 25.41 10.24 -33.81
N LEU A 141 26.55 10.57 -33.19
CA LEU A 141 27.04 9.92 -31.97
C LEU A 141 26.25 10.34 -30.73
N ALA A 142 25.87 11.61 -30.61
CA ALA A 142 25.04 12.12 -29.52
C ALA A 142 23.65 11.46 -29.47
N ASN A 143 23.15 10.99 -30.63
CA ASN A 143 21.91 10.23 -30.72
C ASN A 143 22.07 8.75 -30.26
N LYS A 144 23.29 8.27 -29.99
CA LYS A 144 23.52 6.92 -29.46
C LYS A 144 23.48 6.94 -27.93
N LEU A 145 22.93 5.88 -27.34
CA LEU A 145 22.97 5.68 -25.89
C LEU A 145 24.40 5.32 -25.46
N SER A 146 24.92 5.98 -24.41
CA SER A 146 26.23 5.66 -23.83
C SER A 146 26.24 4.28 -23.16
N LEU A 147 27.40 3.61 -23.18
CA LEU A 147 27.62 2.33 -22.45
C LEU A 147 27.47 2.50 -20.93
N SER A 148 27.76 3.69 -20.40
CA SER A 148 27.52 4.04 -18.99
C SER A 148 26.03 4.21 -18.66
N GLY A 149 25.13 4.04 -19.64
CA GLY A 149 23.72 4.34 -19.53
C GLY A 149 23.37 5.80 -19.83
N GLY A 150 22.07 6.09 -19.86
CA GLY A 150 21.50 7.41 -20.13
C GLY A 150 19.97 7.35 -20.13
N ALA A 151 19.33 8.52 -20.15
CA ALA A 151 17.87 8.60 -20.26
C ALA A 151 17.44 8.46 -21.73
N MET A 152 16.66 7.43 -22.04
CA MET A 152 15.93 7.36 -23.31
C MET A 152 14.67 8.22 -23.20
N VAL A 153 14.55 9.26 -24.03
CA VAL A 153 13.37 10.12 -24.09
C VAL A 153 12.48 9.69 -25.26
N GLY A 154 11.33 9.10 -24.95
CA GLY A 154 10.37 8.58 -25.94
C GLY A 154 10.05 7.09 -25.77
N PRO A 155 9.04 6.57 -26.50
CA PRO A 155 8.71 5.15 -26.48
C PRO A 155 9.83 4.29 -27.08
N ILE A 156 10.07 3.12 -26.51
CA ILE A 156 10.92 2.08 -27.11
C ILE A 156 10.02 1.19 -27.96
N GLU A 157 9.94 1.45 -29.25
CA GLU A 157 9.20 0.62 -30.19
C GLU A 157 10.11 -0.51 -30.71
N SER A 158 9.73 -1.76 -30.44
CA SER A 158 10.43 -2.93 -30.94
C SER A 158 9.52 -3.73 -31.86
N THR A 159 9.97 -3.99 -33.09
CA THR A 159 9.29 -4.88 -34.04
C THR A 159 9.60 -6.36 -33.80
N ALA A 160 10.51 -6.65 -32.87
CA ALA A 160 10.93 -7.99 -32.45
C ALA A 160 10.91 -8.12 -30.90
N ASN A 161 11.45 -9.21 -30.37
CA ASN A 161 11.54 -9.43 -28.93
C ASN A 161 12.39 -8.34 -28.26
N LEU A 162 11.83 -7.68 -27.24
CA LEU A 162 12.54 -6.69 -26.43
C LEU A 162 13.02 -7.35 -25.13
N ILE A 163 14.33 -7.30 -24.88
CA ILE A 163 14.97 -7.83 -23.68
C ILE A 163 15.69 -6.67 -22.99
N ILE A 164 15.22 -6.26 -21.80
CA ILE A 164 15.91 -5.27 -20.97
C ILE A 164 16.48 -5.99 -19.76
N GLY A 165 17.81 -6.11 -19.69
CA GLY A 165 18.49 -6.73 -18.56
C GLY A 165 18.37 -5.89 -17.29
N ILE A 166 17.94 -6.52 -16.19
CA ILE A 166 17.91 -5.91 -14.85
C ILE A 166 19.02 -6.51 -13.99
N ASN A 167 20.19 -5.87 -13.97
CA ASN A 167 21.34 -6.24 -13.13
C ASN A 167 21.74 -7.73 -13.18
N GLN A 168 21.61 -8.38 -14.34
CA GLN A 168 21.88 -9.83 -14.53
C GLN A 168 20.98 -10.77 -13.71
N ARG A 169 19.89 -10.28 -13.11
CA ARG A 169 19.00 -11.05 -12.22
C ARG A 169 17.60 -11.25 -12.82
N GLY A 170 17.46 -11.03 -14.13
CA GLY A 170 16.23 -11.19 -14.89
C GLY A 170 16.12 -10.21 -16.06
N TRP A 171 14.96 -10.22 -16.70
CA TRP A 171 14.67 -9.40 -17.87
C TRP A 171 13.23 -8.88 -17.87
N VAL A 172 13.04 -7.66 -18.38
CA VAL A 172 11.75 -7.28 -18.96
C VAL A 172 11.69 -7.91 -20.34
N TYR A 173 10.67 -8.71 -20.60
CA TYR A 173 10.59 -9.60 -21.76
C TYR A 173 9.26 -9.50 -22.48
N HIS A 174 9.30 -9.52 -23.82
CA HIS A 174 8.14 -9.63 -24.70
C HIS A 174 8.47 -10.58 -25.85
N ASP A 175 7.65 -11.60 -26.07
CA ASP A 175 7.84 -12.66 -27.07
C ASP A 175 6.81 -12.62 -28.22
N GLY A 176 5.96 -11.58 -28.25
CA GLY A 176 4.84 -11.48 -29.19
C GLY A 176 3.56 -12.18 -28.76
N ASN A 177 3.60 -13.08 -27.78
CA ASN A 177 2.42 -13.75 -27.18
C ASN A 177 2.05 -13.19 -25.80
N GLY A 178 2.96 -12.47 -25.16
CA GLY A 178 2.75 -11.74 -23.92
C GLY A 178 3.92 -10.82 -23.57
N PHE A 179 3.77 -10.07 -22.48
CA PHE A 179 4.80 -9.17 -21.94
C PHE A 179 4.88 -9.34 -20.43
N GLY A 180 6.08 -9.24 -19.86
CA GLY A 180 6.24 -9.28 -18.40
C GLY A 180 7.69 -9.34 -17.91
N LEU A 181 7.86 -9.96 -16.75
CA LEU A 181 9.13 -10.11 -16.05
C LEU A 181 9.54 -11.58 -16.03
N VAL A 182 10.79 -11.84 -16.39
CA VAL A 182 11.40 -13.18 -16.43
C VAL A 182 12.56 -13.20 -15.45
N ASN A 183 12.68 -14.29 -14.68
CA ASN A 183 13.79 -14.46 -13.74
C ASN A 183 15.11 -14.79 -14.46
N ASP A 184 16.20 -14.86 -13.72
CA ASP A 184 17.54 -15.21 -14.20
C ASP A 184 17.66 -16.61 -14.84
N GLN A 185 16.67 -17.48 -14.62
CA GLN A 185 16.58 -18.83 -15.18
C GLN A 185 15.74 -18.90 -16.45
N GLY A 186 15.15 -17.78 -16.90
CA GLY A 186 14.29 -17.75 -18.09
C GLY A 186 12.82 -18.12 -17.83
N ASN A 187 12.42 -18.25 -16.56
CA ASN A 187 11.03 -18.54 -16.17
C ASN A 187 10.23 -17.24 -15.96
N TRP A 188 8.96 -17.24 -16.37
CA TRP A 188 8.06 -16.12 -16.14
C TRP A 188 7.79 -15.92 -14.65
N ALA A 189 8.21 -14.78 -14.11
CA ALA A 189 7.84 -14.36 -12.76
C ALA A 189 6.44 -13.72 -12.77
N VAL A 190 6.18 -12.85 -13.74
CA VAL A 190 4.88 -12.25 -14.03
C VAL A 190 4.74 -12.14 -15.54
N GLN A 191 3.62 -12.60 -16.11
CA GLN A 191 3.34 -12.52 -17.54
C GLN A 191 1.91 -12.03 -17.76
N VAL A 192 1.75 -10.99 -18.58
CA VAL A 192 0.46 -10.58 -19.12
C VAL A 192 0.27 -11.25 -20.47
N LEU A 193 -0.77 -12.07 -20.60
CA LEU A 193 -1.05 -12.83 -21.83
C LEU A 193 -1.87 -11.98 -22.80
N ARG A 194 -1.46 -11.95 -24.07
CA ARG A 194 -2.12 -11.15 -25.10
C ARG A 194 -3.53 -11.67 -25.47
N ASN A 195 -3.75 -13.00 -25.41
CA ASN A 195 -4.97 -13.67 -25.87
C ASN A 195 -5.90 -14.20 -24.75
N GLY A 196 -5.62 -13.86 -23.48
CA GLY A 196 -6.39 -14.34 -22.32
C GLY A 196 -6.76 -13.28 -21.30
N GLY A 197 -6.39 -12.01 -21.51
CA GLY A 197 -6.72 -10.88 -20.63
C GLY A 197 -6.20 -10.98 -19.19
N GLY A 198 -5.40 -11.99 -18.88
CA GLY A 198 -5.00 -12.35 -17.51
C GLY A 198 -3.52 -12.11 -17.23
N VAL A 199 -3.20 -12.06 -15.93
CA VAL A 199 -1.84 -12.00 -15.40
C VAL A 199 -1.50 -13.36 -14.80
N VAL A 200 -0.47 -14.02 -15.32
CA VAL A 200 0.13 -15.24 -14.76
C VAL A 200 1.28 -14.84 -13.85
N ILE A 201 1.34 -15.40 -12.65
CA ILE A 201 2.44 -15.18 -11.69
C ILE A 201 3.08 -16.54 -11.43
N GLY A 202 4.38 -16.69 -11.74
CA GLY A 202 5.13 -17.95 -11.64
C GLY A 202 5.53 -18.35 -10.21
N GLY A 203 4.74 -17.97 -9.20
CA GLY A 203 5.05 -18.15 -7.79
C GLY A 203 3.87 -17.82 -6.86
N VAL A 204 4.17 -17.57 -5.58
CA VAL A 204 3.15 -17.23 -4.57
C VAL A 204 2.86 -15.73 -4.57
N LEU A 205 1.58 -15.36 -4.62
CA LEU A 205 1.14 -13.98 -4.44
C LEU A 205 0.98 -13.68 -2.94
N HIS A 206 1.87 -12.88 -2.37
CA HIS A 206 1.76 -12.41 -0.97
C HIS A 206 0.95 -11.11 -0.91
N GLY A 207 -0.19 -11.12 -0.21
CA GLY A 207 -0.94 -9.90 0.08
C GLY A 207 -0.41 -9.16 1.32
N ASN A 208 -0.47 -7.83 1.33
CA ASN A 208 -0.17 -6.97 2.49
C ASN A 208 -1.27 -7.02 3.58
N GLY A 209 -1.73 -8.20 3.96
CA GLY A 209 -2.76 -8.36 5.01
C GLY A 209 -4.18 -7.86 4.67
N GLY A 210 -4.40 -7.16 3.55
CA GLY A 210 -5.73 -6.70 3.09
C GLY A 210 -6.53 -7.71 2.26
N GLY A 211 -5.99 -8.91 2.02
CA GLY A 211 -6.59 -9.91 1.13
C GLY A 211 -6.49 -9.56 -0.36
N LEU A 212 -6.81 -10.54 -1.21
CA LEU A 212 -6.86 -10.38 -2.67
C LEU A 212 -8.32 -10.11 -3.09
N THR A 213 -8.64 -8.86 -3.39
CA THR A 213 -9.99 -8.45 -3.82
C THR A 213 -10.08 -8.48 -5.35
N GLY A 214 -11.10 -9.14 -5.90
CA GLY A 214 -11.39 -9.09 -7.35
C GLY A 214 -10.55 -10.02 -8.23
N VAL A 215 -9.81 -10.97 -7.66
CA VAL A 215 -9.20 -12.06 -8.45
C VAL A 215 -10.32 -13.03 -8.86
N PRO A 216 -10.62 -13.19 -10.17
CA PRO A 216 -11.61 -14.16 -10.61
C PRO A 216 -11.11 -15.55 -10.24
N LEU A 217 -11.83 -16.24 -9.34
CA LEU A 217 -11.54 -17.63 -8.97
C LEU A 217 -11.95 -18.63 -10.07
N ALA A 218 -12.48 -18.14 -11.18
CA ALA A 218 -12.85 -18.91 -12.36
C ALA A 218 -11.58 -19.50 -13.00
N GLY A 219 -11.30 -20.77 -12.69
CA GLY A 219 -10.15 -21.50 -13.22
C GLY A 219 -9.43 -22.39 -12.20
N VAL A 220 -9.68 -22.20 -10.90
CA VAL A 220 -9.19 -23.15 -9.89
C VAL A 220 -10.12 -24.35 -9.88
N SER A 221 -9.91 -25.29 -10.80
CA SER A 221 -10.67 -26.54 -10.89
C SER A 221 -10.64 -27.21 -9.52
N GLY A 222 -11.82 -27.42 -8.94
CA GLY A 222 -11.96 -27.98 -7.59
C GLY A 222 -11.94 -26.96 -6.45
N LEU A 223 -11.80 -25.65 -6.65
CA LEU A 223 -11.99 -24.68 -5.56
C LEU A 223 -13.46 -24.48 -5.23
N LEU A 224 -14.35 -24.44 -6.24
CA LEU A 224 -15.80 -24.49 -5.99
C LEU A 224 -16.16 -25.83 -5.34
N SER A 225 -15.62 -26.96 -5.84
CA SER A 225 -15.78 -28.24 -5.15
C SER A 225 -15.14 -28.26 -3.77
N ALA A 226 -14.05 -27.56 -3.48
CA ALA A 226 -13.39 -27.54 -2.16
C ALA A 226 -14.11 -26.62 -1.18
N LEU A 227 -14.61 -25.46 -1.65
CA LEU A 227 -15.47 -24.58 -0.87
C LEU A 227 -16.82 -25.25 -0.61
N GLU A 228 -17.45 -25.88 -1.61
CA GLU A 228 -18.69 -26.64 -1.44
C GLU A 228 -18.47 -27.91 -0.60
N THR A 229 -17.36 -28.63 -0.77
CA THR A 229 -17.03 -29.79 0.09
C THR A 229 -16.71 -29.37 1.53
N LYS A 230 -16.19 -28.16 1.76
CA LYS A 230 -15.97 -27.64 3.13
C LYS A 230 -17.18 -26.92 3.72
N ALA A 231 -18.02 -26.26 2.92
CA ALA A 231 -19.18 -25.49 3.37
C ALA A 231 -20.49 -26.30 3.42
N ASN A 232 -20.64 -27.30 2.54
CA ASN A 232 -21.86 -28.12 2.36
C ASN A 232 -21.72 -29.57 2.83
N LYS A 233 -20.76 -29.90 3.70
CA LYS A 233 -20.66 -31.25 4.28
C LYS A 233 -21.84 -31.64 5.20
N ALA A 234 -22.95 -30.89 5.20
CA ALA A 234 -24.06 -31.10 6.13
C ALA A 234 -25.46 -30.70 5.60
N SER A 235 -25.71 -30.67 4.28
CA SER A 235 -27.07 -30.44 3.74
C SER A 235 -27.79 -31.71 3.27
N THR A 236 -27.09 -32.84 3.17
CA THR A 236 -27.67 -34.16 2.84
C THR A 236 -27.17 -35.22 3.81
N LEU A 237 -27.94 -36.30 4.00
CA LEU A 237 -27.57 -37.44 4.87
C LEU A 237 -26.15 -37.96 4.54
N ALA A 238 -25.80 -38.05 3.26
CA ALA A 238 -24.48 -38.47 2.80
C ALA A 238 -23.33 -37.58 3.30
N GLY A 239 -23.57 -36.29 3.51
CA GLY A 239 -22.58 -35.34 4.06
C GLY A 239 -22.19 -35.64 5.51
N TYR A 240 -23.12 -36.19 6.30
CA TYR A 240 -22.90 -36.63 7.68
C TYR A 240 -22.29 -38.04 7.80
N GLY A 241 -21.84 -38.65 6.70
CA GLY A 241 -21.30 -40.02 6.68
C GLY A 241 -22.37 -41.10 6.77
N ILE A 242 -23.60 -40.78 6.36
CA ILE A 242 -24.72 -41.70 6.28
C ILE A 242 -24.87 -42.11 4.82
N THR A 243 -24.17 -43.17 4.42
CA THR A 243 -24.06 -43.53 3.00
C THR A 243 -25.04 -44.61 2.55
N ASP A 244 -25.85 -45.18 3.44
CA ASP A 244 -26.89 -46.12 3.02
C ASP A 244 -27.96 -46.32 4.11
N ASP A 245 -29.25 -46.20 3.76
CA ASP A 245 -30.39 -46.60 4.61
C ASP A 245 -30.33 -48.12 4.93
N LEU A 246 -29.55 -48.88 4.14
CA LEU A 246 -29.32 -50.31 4.30
C LEU A 246 -28.23 -50.66 5.32
N GLN A 247 -27.11 -49.92 5.39
CA GLN A 247 -26.03 -50.14 6.37
C GLN A 247 -26.50 -50.00 7.83
N TRP A 248 -27.63 -49.33 8.02
CA TRP A 248 -28.21 -49.08 9.33
C TRP A 248 -29.03 -50.23 9.89
N ARG A 249 -29.41 -51.21 9.07
CA ARG A 249 -30.21 -52.37 9.45
C ARG A 249 -29.38 -53.61 9.73
N THR A 250 -28.11 -53.64 9.33
CA THR A 250 -27.33 -54.89 9.23
C THR A 250 -26.01 -54.92 10.03
N GLU A 251 -25.49 -53.80 10.52
CA GLU A 251 -24.27 -53.79 11.34
C GLU A 251 -24.57 -53.86 12.85
N PRO A 252 -23.93 -54.77 13.62
CA PRO A 252 -24.18 -54.94 15.05
C PRO A 252 -23.45 -53.85 15.86
N LEU A 253 -24.03 -52.65 15.92
CA LEU A 253 -23.65 -51.61 16.87
C LEU A 253 -24.62 -51.63 18.07
N THR A 254 -24.06 -51.91 19.25
CA THR A 254 -24.76 -52.16 20.51
C THR A 254 -25.59 -50.93 20.96
N GLY A 255 -26.90 -51.10 21.22
CA GLY A 255 -27.76 -50.07 21.84
C GLY A 255 -28.46 -49.10 20.88
N LYS A 256 -28.47 -49.37 19.57
CA LYS A 256 -29.24 -48.62 18.57
C LYS A 256 -30.69 -49.12 18.55
N PHE A 257 -31.65 -48.23 18.78
CA PHE A 257 -33.04 -48.47 18.42
C PHE A 257 -33.51 -47.32 17.53
N THR A 258 -33.92 -47.65 16.31
CA THR A 258 -34.58 -46.69 15.42
C THR A 258 -36.05 -46.67 15.80
N VAL A 259 -36.56 -45.47 16.05
CA VAL A 259 -37.97 -45.27 16.37
C VAL A 259 -38.61 -44.45 15.27
N GLU A 260 -39.59 -45.03 14.59
CA GLU A 260 -40.46 -44.26 13.70
C GLU A 260 -41.51 -43.56 14.58
N CYS A 261 -41.27 -42.28 14.85
CA CYS A 261 -42.14 -41.46 15.67
C CYS A 261 -43.11 -40.70 14.76
N LEU A 262 -44.24 -41.31 14.40
CA LEU A 262 -45.30 -40.77 13.52
C LEU A 262 -44.96 -40.91 12.02
N ASP A 263 -45.62 -41.86 11.36
CA ASP A 263 -45.55 -42.04 9.90
C ASP A 263 -46.36 -40.94 9.17
N ILE A 264 -46.02 -40.64 7.92
CA ILE A 264 -46.66 -39.64 7.04
C ILE A 264 -48.16 -39.88 6.86
N THR A 265 -48.62 -41.07 7.21
CA THR A 265 -50.01 -41.52 7.14
C THR A 265 -50.84 -41.19 8.39
N GLN A 266 -50.22 -40.82 9.52
CA GLN A 266 -50.92 -40.42 10.73
C GLN A 266 -51.25 -38.91 10.70
N SER A 267 -52.54 -38.60 10.57
CA SER A 267 -53.08 -37.24 10.62
C SER A 267 -52.91 -36.63 12.02
N GLY A 268 -51.79 -35.94 12.26
CA GLY A 268 -51.58 -35.11 13.45
C GLY A 268 -50.17 -34.53 13.46
N GLN A 269 -50.04 -33.23 13.19
CA GLN A 269 -48.79 -32.53 13.45
C GLN A 269 -48.64 -32.35 14.96
N GLU A 270 -47.48 -32.68 15.50
CA GLU A 270 -47.23 -32.66 16.95
C GLU A 270 -46.05 -31.73 17.24
N SER A 271 -46.01 -31.16 18.45
CA SER A 271 -44.95 -30.20 18.83
C SER A 271 -43.79 -30.84 19.60
N GLY A 272 -43.90 -32.13 19.91
CA GLY A 272 -42.90 -32.87 20.67
C GLY A 272 -43.11 -34.39 20.66
N VAL A 273 -42.13 -35.09 21.24
CA VAL A 273 -42.16 -36.55 21.46
C VAL A 273 -41.78 -36.81 22.92
N MET A 274 -42.54 -37.66 23.60
CA MET A 274 -42.21 -38.18 24.92
C MET A 274 -41.56 -39.55 24.77
N ILE A 275 -40.39 -39.73 25.39
CA ILE A 275 -39.63 -40.97 25.43
C ILE A 275 -39.56 -41.45 26.87
N ARG A 276 -40.19 -42.58 27.17
CA ARG A 276 -40.13 -43.26 28.45
C ARG A 276 -39.01 -44.28 28.42
N THR A 277 -37.92 -44.00 29.13
CA THR A 277 -36.71 -44.82 29.11
C THR A 277 -36.77 -45.92 30.17
N LYS A 278 -35.79 -46.83 30.15
CA LYS A 278 -35.48 -47.75 31.26
C LYS A 278 -34.20 -47.36 31.99
N ILE A 279 -33.72 -46.13 31.80
CA ILE A 279 -32.56 -45.60 32.49
C ILE A 279 -33.00 -45.21 33.90
N PRO A 280 -32.41 -45.79 34.96
CA PRO A 280 -32.76 -45.40 36.31
C PRO A 280 -32.24 -43.99 36.64
N ILE A 281 -32.91 -43.32 37.57
CA ILE A 281 -32.35 -42.15 38.25
C ILE A 281 -31.24 -42.59 39.20
N ASP A 282 -30.02 -42.67 38.69
CA ASP A 282 -28.84 -43.18 39.39
C ASP A 282 -27.77 -42.09 39.48
N SER A 283 -27.25 -41.87 40.69
CA SER A 283 -26.22 -40.86 40.99
C SER A 283 -24.80 -41.33 40.78
N THR A 284 -24.59 -42.55 40.33
CA THR A 284 -23.26 -43.10 40.04
C THR A 284 -22.93 -43.09 38.55
N VAL A 285 -23.87 -42.66 37.71
CA VAL A 285 -23.79 -42.78 36.25
C VAL A 285 -24.18 -41.47 35.57
N MET A 286 -23.56 -41.21 34.43
CA MET A 286 -23.87 -40.05 33.58
C MET A 286 -24.26 -40.56 32.20
N PRO A 287 -25.56 -40.72 31.90
CA PRO A 287 -25.99 -41.15 30.58
C PRO A 287 -25.62 -40.11 29.52
N HIS A 288 -25.14 -40.60 28.37
CA HIS A 288 -24.87 -39.79 27.19
C HIS A 288 -25.57 -40.40 25.97
N LEU A 289 -26.48 -39.64 25.38
CA LEU A 289 -27.27 -40.04 24.23
C LEU A 289 -26.94 -39.17 23.02
N THR A 290 -26.88 -39.78 21.87
CA THR A 290 -26.89 -39.11 20.57
C THR A 290 -28.24 -39.37 19.92
N ILE A 291 -29.02 -38.30 19.75
CA ILE A 291 -30.34 -38.30 19.15
C ILE A 291 -30.21 -37.66 17.77
N LYS A 292 -30.54 -38.41 16.72
CA LYS A 292 -30.53 -37.93 15.34
C LYS A 292 -31.93 -38.03 14.78
N GLY A 293 -32.40 -37.03 14.06
CA GLY A 293 -33.70 -37.08 13.42
C GLY A 293 -33.83 -36.08 12.30
N CYS A 294 -34.99 -36.09 11.63
CA CYS A 294 -35.38 -35.06 10.69
C CYS A 294 -36.70 -34.43 11.12
N ILE A 295 -36.82 -33.12 10.96
CA ILE A 295 -38.00 -32.31 11.30
C ILE A 295 -38.58 -31.75 10.00
N SER A 296 -39.91 -31.58 9.95
CA SER A 296 -40.63 -31.08 8.78
C SER A 296 -40.40 -31.95 7.53
N GLY A 297 -40.39 -33.28 7.70
CA GLY A 297 -40.07 -34.23 6.63
C GLY A 297 -38.60 -34.63 6.61
N TYR A 298 -38.10 -35.07 5.44
CA TYR A 298 -36.74 -35.61 5.29
C TYR A 298 -35.67 -34.54 5.01
N THR A 299 -36.03 -33.25 5.05
CA THR A 299 -35.21 -32.14 4.56
C THR A 299 -34.51 -31.35 5.66
N SER A 300 -34.89 -31.52 6.93
CA SER A 300 -34.32 -30.74 8.04
C SER A 300 -33.70 -31.66 9.11
N PRO A 301 -32.51 -32.24 8.84
CA PRO A 301 -31.84 -33.10 9.81
C PRO A 301 -31.34 -32.32 11.02
N PHE A 302 -31.36 -32.97 12.17
CA PHE A 302 -30.73 -32.51 13.40
C PHE A 302 -29.99 -33.64 14.11
N GLU A 303 -28.94 -33.29 14.84
CA GLU A 303 -28.23 -34.16 15.77
C GLU A 303 -28.11 -33.46 17.12
N MET A 304 -28.51 -34.15 18.18
CA MET A 304 -28.47 -33.70 19.55
C MET A 304 -27.63 -34.67 20.38
N HIS A 305 -26.62 -34.17 21.09
CA HIS A 305 -25.98 -34.91 22.16
C HIS A 305 -26.56 -34.46 23.50
N LEU A 306 -27.23 -35.38 24.18
CA LEU A 306 -27.90 -35.14 25.46
C LEU A 306 -27.18 -35.89 26.57
N SER A 307 -26.78 -35.17 27.60
CA SER A 307 -26.12 -35.74 28.77
C SER A 307 -26.72 -35.17 30.05
N TRP A 308 -26.78 -35.98 31.10
CA TRP A 308 -27.25 -35.53 32.39
C TRP A 308 -26.62 -36.33 33.52
N TYR A 309 -26.71 -35.77 34.72
CA TYR A 309 -26.35 -36.41 35.97
C TYR A 309 -27.53 -36.26 36.94
N PHE A 310 -27.84 -37.29 37.73
CA PHE A 310 -28.89 -37.22 38.75
C PHE A 310 -28.25 -37.20 40.13
N TYR A 311 -28.55 -36.20 40.95
CA TYR A 311 -27.95 -36.05 42.28
C TYR A 311 -28.97 -35.46 43.24
N GLU A 312 -29.02 -35.98 44.48
CA GLU A 312 -29.89 -35.49 45.55
C GLU A 312 -31.37 -35.27 45.15
N GLY A 313 -31.91 -36.14 44.28
CA GLY A 313 -33.31 -36.07 43.87
C GLY A 313 -33.61 -35.12 42.71
N ALA A 314 -32.60 -34.55 42.05
CA ALA A 314 -32.78 -33.65 40.91
C ALA A 314 -31.81 -33.96 39.75
N PHE A 315 -32.18 -33.54 38.54
CA PHE A 315 -31.27 -33.52 37.39
C PHE A 315 -30.30 -32.34 37.52
N TYR A 316 -29.01 -32.62 37.63
CA TYR A 316 -27.97 -31.61 37.75
C TYR A 316 -27.38 -31.30 36.38
N MET A 317 -27.47 -30.02 35.98
CA MET A 317 -26.92 -29.47 34.74
C MET A 317 -27.14 -30.34 33.48
N PRO A 318 -28.38 -30.70 33.12
CA PRO A 318 -28.61 -31.40 31.86
C PRO A 318 -28.14 -30.55 30.68
N GLN A 319 -27.34 -31.13 29.78
CA GLN A 319 -26.74 -30.44 28.63
C GLN A 319 -27.25 -31.04 27.33
N ALA A 320 -27.64 -30.20 26.38
CA ALA A 320 -28.04 -30.62 25.04
C ALA A 320 -27.24 -29.86 23.98
N PHE A 321 -26.30 -30.53 23.31
CA PHE A 321 -25.58 -29.95 22.17
C PHE A 321 -26.32 -30.26 20.87
N VAL A 322 -26.92 -29.24 20.27
CA VAL A 322 -27.79 -29.39 19.09
C VAL A 322 -27.14 -28.80 17.85
N THR A 323 -27.04 -29.61 16.81
CA THR A 323 -26.50 -29.26 15.49
C THR A 323 -27.56 -29.47 14.40
N GLY A 324 -27.51 -28.68 13.32
CA GLY A 324 -28.46 -28.77 12.21
C GLY A 324 -29.38 -27.55 12.08
N TYR A 325 -30.35 -27.64 11.16
CA TYR A 325 -31.17 -26.51 10.69
C TYR A 325 -32.06 -25.87 11.76
N HIS A 326 -32.43 -26.63 12.80
CA HIS A 326 -33.31 -26.18 13.89
C HIS A 326 -32.59 -26.02 15.25
N SER A 327 -31.34 -25.55 15.23
CA SER A 327 -30.59 -25.26 16.46
C SER A 327 -31.13 -23.99 17.17
N PRO A 328 -31.23 -23.95 18.52
CA PRO A 328 -32.04 -22.97 19.27
C PRO A 328 -31.61 -21.50 19.30
N LEU A 329 -30.68 -21.04 18.45
CA LEU A 329 -30.35 -19.62 18.34
C LEU A 329 -31.56 -18.81 17.85
N GLY A 330 -32.26 -18.13 18.77
CA GLY A 330 -33.45 -17.31 18.49
C GLY A 330 -34.78 -17.82 19.06
N GLY A 331 -34.78 -18.79 19.97
CA GLY A 331 -35.98 -19.15 20.76
C GLY A 331 -36.95 -20.15 20.11
N GLY A 332 -36.61 -20.75 18.97
CA GLY A 332 -37.50 -21.64 18.20
C GLY A 332 -36.91 -22.99 17.76
N GLY A 333 -35.87 -23.51 18.42
CA GLY A 333 -35.19 -24.76 18.04
C GLY A 333 -35.55 -25.99 18.87
N VAL A 334 -34.93 -27.14 18.55
CA VAL A 334 -35.11 -28.40 19.27
C VAL A 334 -34.60 -28.28 20.72
N ARG A 335 -35.42 -28.69 21.69
CA ARG A 335 -35.12 -28.68 23.13
C ARG A 335 -35.38 -30.05 23.73
N ALA A 336 -34.64 -30.39 24.78
CA ALA A 336 -34.84 -31.60 25.55
C ALA A 336 -35.18 -31.25 27.00
N PHE A 337 -36.20 -31.89 27.54
CA PHE A 337 -36.58 -31.80 28.95
C PHE A 337 -36.46 -33.18 29.57
N LEU A 338 -35.93 -33.23 30.79
CA LEU A 338 -35.81 -34.45 31.57
C LEU A 338 -36.80 -34.42 32.72
N SER A 339 -37.46 -35.54 32.95
CA SER A 339 -38.24 -35.77 34.15
C SER A 339 -38.01 -37.20 34.62
N HIS A 340 -38.55 -37.58 35.77
CA HIS A 340 -38.49 -38.96 36.22
C HIS A 340 -39.83 -39.43 36.78
N GLU A 341 -40.12 -40.71 36.59
CA GLU A 341 -41.34 -41.35 37.06
C GLU A 341 -41.01 -42.81 37.42
N ASN A 342 -41.50 -43.30 38.56
CA ASN A 342 -41.26 -44.69 39.01
C ASN A 342 -39.78 -45.10 39.03
N GLY A 343 -38.88 -44.16 39.35
CA GLY A 343 -37.43 -44.41 39.42
C GLY A 343 -36.71 -44.45 38.06
N LEU A 344 -37.41 -44.11 36.96
CA LEU A 344 -36.86 -44.10 35.60
C LEU A 344 -36.90 -42.70 34.99
N VAL A 345 -35.96 -42.41 34.10
CA VAL A 345 -35.86 -41.13 33.39
C VAL A 345 -36.84 -41.10 32.21
N ASN A 346 -37.52 -39.98 32.05
CA ASN A 346 -38.30 -39.62 30.89
C ASN A 346 -37.60 -38.48 30.13
N ILE A 347 -37.61 -38.54 28.80
CA ILE A 347 -37.02 -37.52 27.93
C ILE A 347 -38.12 -36.98 27.02
N ARG A 348 -38.38 -35.69 27.13
CA ARG A 348 -39.29 -34.98 26.24
C ARG A 348 -38.50 -34.15 25.25
N LEU A 349 -38.72 -34.37 23.96
CA LEU A 349 -38.19 -33.52 22.90
C LEU A 349 -39.28 -32.54 22.46
N ASP A 350 -38.94 -31.25 22.39
CA ASP A 350 -39.78 -30.17 21.88
C ASP A 350 -39.14 -29.59 20.63
N PHE A 351 -39.87 -29.52 19.53
CA PHE A 351 -39.32 -29.15 18.22
C PHE A 351 -39.48 -27.68 17.85
N GLY A 352 -39.88 -26.83 18.80
CA GLY A 352 -39.99 -25.38 18.54
C GLY A 352 -41.35 -24.97 17.94
N GLY A 353 -42.07 -25.88 17.31
CA GLY A 353 -43.39 -25.67 16.71
C GLY A 353 -44.06 -26.99 16.30
N THR A 354 -45.28 -26.91 15.77
CA THR A 354 -46.05 -28.07 15.29
C THR A 354 -45.45 -28.57 13.98
N THR A 355 -44.97 -29.82 13.93
CA THR A 355 -44.19 -30.35 12.80
C THR A 355 -44.41 -31.84 12.58
N TYR A 356 -43.98 -32.33 11.41
CA TYR A 356 -43.94 -33.75 11.05
C TYR A 356 -42.54 -34.32 11.28
N ILE A 357 -42.45 -35.52 11.88
CA ILE A 357 -41.18 -36.13 12.33
C ILE A 357 -41.05 -37.52 11.71
N PRO A 358 -40.55 -37.68 10.48
CA PRO A 358 -40.56 -38.99 9.82
C PRO A 358 -39.72 -40.05 10.53
N ARG A 359 -38.58 -39.69 11.12
CA ARG A 359 -37.65 -40.65 11.75
C ARG A 359 -36.86 -40.02 12.88
N LEU A 360 -36.77 -40.74 14.00
CA LEU A 360 -35.91 -40.43 15.14
C LEU A 360 -35.05 -41.65 15.49
N ALA A 361 -33.74 -41.50 15.42
CA ALA A 361 -32.78 -42.50 15.85
C ALA A 361 -32.10 -42.06 17.15
N ILE A 362 -32.10 -42.93 18.14
CA ILE A 362 -31.41 -42.67 19.41
C ILE A 362 -30.32 -43.72 19.57
N THR A 363 -29.09 -43.26 19.80
CA THR A 363 -27.93 -44.10 20.04
C THR A 363 -27.31 -43.70 21.37
N ALA A 364 -27.11 -44.64 22.27
CA ALA A 364 -26.38 -44.41 23.53
C ALA A 364 -24.89 -44.71 23.34
N TYR A 365 -24.00 -43.93 23.97
CA TYR A 365 -22.56 -44.18 23.89
C TYR A 365 -22.13 -45.21 24.96
N LYS A 366 -21.41 -46.26 24.56
CA LYS A 366 -20.78 -47.23 25.47
C LYS A 366 -19.35 -46.76 25.77
N SER A 367 -19.09 -46.26 26.97
CA SER A 367 -17.73 -46.16 27.48
C SER A 367 -17.63 -46.92 28.79
N ALA A 368 -16.59 -47.74 28.93
CA ALA A 368 -16.37 -48.65 30.06
C ALA A 368 -16.22 -47.94 31.43
N GLY A 369 -16.16 -46.60 31.46
CA GLY A 369 -16.15 -45.77 32.67
C GLY A 369 -17.47 -45.04 32.98
N TYR A 370 -18.49 -45.12 32.13
CA TYR A 370 -19.75 -44.37 32.25
C TYR A 370 -20.95 -45.33 32.35
N GLY A 371 -20.94 -46.13 33.43
CA GLY A 371 -21.68 -47.37 33.59
C GLY A 371 -23.18 -47.33 33.28
N GLY A 372 -23.64 -48.23 32.43
CA GLY A 372 -25.05 -48.53 32.28
C GLY A 372 -25.28 -49.98 31.88
N ASN A 373 -26.29 -50.62 32.46
CA ASN A 373 -26.68 -51.99 32.10
C ASN A 373 -27.28 -51.98 30.68
N TYR A 374 -26.91 -52.95 29.83
CA TYR A 374 -27.45 -53.08 28.48
C TYR A 374 -28.99 -53.09 28.44
N ALA A 375 -29.62 -53.68 29.46
CA ALA A 375 -31.07 -53.72 29.60
C ALA A 375 -31.72 -52.33 29.73
N TRP A 376 -30.98 -51.31 30.18
CA TRP A 376 -31.50 -49.95 30.34
C TRP A 376 -31.73 -49.23 29.01
N TYR A 377 -31.09 -49.66 27.93
CA TYR A 377 -31.14 -48.99 26.62
C TYR A 377 -31.98 -49.75 25.58
N ALA A 378 -32.82 -50.69 26.02
CA ALA A 378 -33.65 -51.51 25.14
C ALA A 378 -35.14 -51.51 25.54
N GLY A 379 -36.01 -51.46 24.53
CA GLY A 379 -37.47 -51.53 24.70
C GLY A 379 -38.06 -50.31 25.42
N TRP A 380 -37.60 -49.11 25.06
CA TRP A 380 -38.21 -47.85 25.49
C TRP A 380 -39.55 -47.64 24.79
N MET A 381 -40.45 -46.91 25.45
CA MET A 381 -41.73 -46.52 24.87
C MET A 381 -41.67 -45.06 24.44
N HIS A 382 -42.38 -44.72 23.38
CA HIS A 382 -42.47 -43.34 22.90
C HIS A 382 -43.90 -43.04 22.47
N GLY A 383 -44.26 -41.76 22.49
CA GLY A 383 -45.55 -41.26 22.02
C GLY A 383 -45.47 -39.79 21.66
N SER A 384 -46.47 -39.29 20.92
CA SER A 384 -46.55 -37.86 20.66
C SER A 384 -46.74 -37.06 21.95
N TRP A 385 -46.32 -35.80 21.92
CA TRP A 385 -46.49 -34.90 23.04
C TRP A 385 -46.81 -33.49 22.56
N ASN A 386 -47.87 -32.90 23.12
CA ASN A 386 -48.17 -31.50 22.90
C ASN A 386 -47.38 -30.63 23.89
N ARG A 387 -46.55 -29.72 23.37
CA ARG A 387 -45.70 -28.81 24.16
C ARG A 387 -46.47 -27.95 25.18
N GLU A 388 -47.76 -27.72 24.95
CA GLU A 388 -48.61 -26.93 25.85
C GLU A 388 -48.94 -27.68 27.14
N VAL A 389 -48.74 -29.00 27.16
CA VAL A 389 -48.89 -29.83 28.36
C VAL A 389 -47.55 -29.85 29.10
N ALA A 390 -47.48 -29.12 30.21
CA ALA A 390 -46.31 -29.11 31.10
C ALA A 390 -46.29 -30.36 32.00
N ILE A 391 -45.09 -30.85 32.33
CA ILE A 391 -44.89 -31.98 33.26
C ILE A 391 -44.29 -31.45 34.55
N ALA A 392 -44.92 -31.74 35.68
CA ALA A 392 -44.42 -31.35 36.99
C ALA A 392 -43.04 -31.96 37.25
N GLY A 393 -42.08 -31.12 37.66
CA GLY A 393 -40.71 -31.55 37.95
C GLY A 393 -39.83 -31.76 36.71
N GLU A 394 -40.24 -31.33 35.52
CA GLU A 394 -39.36 -31.35 34.36
C GLU A 394 -38.24 -30.30 34.47
N VAL A 395 -37.06 -30.68 34.01
CA VAL A 395 -35.87 -29.82 33.95
C VAL A 395 -35.48 -29.67 32.49
N LEU A 396 -35.42 -28.43 32.01
CA LEU A 396 -34.91 -28.12 30.67
C LEU A 396 -33.40 -28.36 30.61
N ALA A 397 -32.94 -29.12 29.62
CA ALA A 397 -31.52 -29.21 29.29
C ALA A 397 -31.03 -27.87 28.73
N SER A 398 -29.92 -27.37 29.26
CA SER A 398 -29.23 -26.21 28.71
C SER A 398 -28.81 -26.53 27.27
N SER A 399 -29.45 -25.88 26.31
CA SER A 399 -29.19 -26.12 24.90
C SER A 399 -28.03 -25.29 24.40
N HIS A 400 -27.01 -25.95 23.87
CA HIS A 400 -25.86 -25.35 23.22
C HIS A 400 -25.92 -25.60 21.72
N THR A 401 -25.93 -24.52 20.94
CA THR A 401 -25.87 -24.60 19.49
C THR A 401 -24.42 -24.76 19.04
N ALA A 402 -24.11 -25.86 18.35
CA ALA A 402 -22.84 -25.92 17.63
C ALA A 402 -22.88 -24.96 16.43
N LEU A 403 -21.81 -24.18 16.26
CA LEU A 403 -21.66 -23.32 15.10
C LEU A 403 -21.64 -24.17 13.82
N SER A 404 -22.49 -23.82 12.87
CA SER A 404 -22.62 -24.46 11.56
C SER A 404 -22.77 -23.37 10.50
N THR A 405 -22.48 -23.69 9.24
CA THR A 405 -22.65 -22.75 8.11
C THR A 405 -24.07 -22.16 8.02
N ALA A 406 -25.08 -22.87 8.53
CA ALA A 406 -26.47 -22.40 8.58
C ALA A 406 -26.73 -21.37 9.68
N ASN A 407 -25.97 -21.39 10.79
CA ASN A 407 -26.23 -20.54 11.96
C ASN A 407 -25.09 -19.56 12.29
N THR A 408 -23.93 -19.66 11.62
CA THR A 408 -22.82 -18.71 11.77
C THR A 408 -23.26 -17.30 11.42
N GLY A 409 -24.11 -17.12 10.41
CA GLY A 409 -24.65 -15.79 10.07
C GLY A 409 -25.43 -15.15 11.23
N ALA A 410 -26.30 -15.91 11.90
CA ALA A 410 -27.06 -15.43 13.05
C ALA A 410 -26.18 -15.22 14.30
N ALA A 411 -25.21 -16.11 14.53
CA ALA A 411 -24.25 -16.00 15.62
C ALA A 411 -23.32 -14.78 15.44
N PHE A 412 -22.80 -14.56 14.23
CA PHE A 412 -22.02 -13.37 13.90
C PHE A 412 -22.87 -12.11 13.93
N ASN A 413 -24.13 -12.14 13.47
CA ASN A 413 -25.01 -10.98 13.58
C ASN A 413 -25.27 -10.61 15.05
N SER A 414 -25.46 -11.60 15.92
CA SER A 414 -25.60 -11.38 17.37
C SER A 414 -24.31 -10.82 17.98
N PHE A 415 -23.14 -11.32 17.58
CA PHE A 415 -21.84 -10.81 18.02
C PHE A 415 -21.53 -9.42 17.49
N VAL A 416 -21.91 -9.10 16.25
CA VAL A 416 -21.69 -7.80 15.59
C VAL A 416 -22.67 -6.75 16.13
N LEU A 417 -23.95 -7.09 16.35
CA LEU A 417 -24.89 -6.21 17.05
C LEU A 417 -24.40 -5.88 18.46
N ALA A 418 -23.85 -6.87 19.17
CA ALA A 418 -23.23 -6.66 20.46
C ALA A 418 -21.93 -5.85 20.37
N GLY A 419 -21.08 -6.12 19.37
CA GLY A 419 -19.80 -5.46 19.15
C GLY A 419 -19.89 -4.02 18.65
N GLY A 420 -21.06 -3.58 18.15
CA GLY A 420 -21.30 -2.21 17.71
C GLY A 420 -21.22 -1.14 18.80
N SER A 421 -21.14 -1.54 20.07
CA SER A 421 -20.88 -0.65 21.20
C SER A 421 -20.17 -1.40 22.32
N ALA A 422 -19.26 -0.74 23.04
CA ALA A 422 -18.71 -1.27 24.30
C ALA A 422 -19.82 -1.71 25.28
N ARG A 423 -21.02 -1.12 25.20
CA ARG A 423 -22.19 -1.55 25.97
C ARG A 423 -22.78 -2.88 25.49
N GLY A 424 -22.87 -3.13 24.19
CA GLY A 424 -23.41 -4.39 23.67
C GLY A 424 -22.48 -5.57 23.98
N MET A 425 -21.16 -5.35 23.95
CA MET A 425 -20.17 -6.33 24.39
C MET A 425 -20.28 -6.63 25.89
N ARG A 426 -20.56 -5.63 26.73
CA ARG A 426 -20.77 -5.85 28.17
C ARG A 426 -22.05 -6.63 28.48
N THR A 427 -23.13 -6.39 27.73
CA THR A 427 -24.36 -7.19 27.88
C THR A 427 -24.15 -8.65 27.48
N VAL A 428 -23.41 -8.92 26.38
CA VAL A 428 -23.11 -10.30 25.93
C VAL A 428 -22.16 -11.04 26.86
N LEU A 429 -21.28 -10.31 27.56
CA LEU A 429 -20.39 -10.87 28.57
C LEU A 429 -21.02 -10.90 29.97
N GLU A 430 -22.32 -10.61 30.09
CA GLU A 430 -23.07 -10.55 31.37
C GLU A 430 -22.45 -9.60 32.42
N LEU A 431 -21.66 -8.61 31.97
CA LEU A 431 -20.92 -7.66 32.81
C LEU A 431 -21.80 -6.54 33.39
N GLU A 432 -23.10 -6.53 33.11
CA GLU A 432 -24.07 -5.51 33.58
C GLU A 432 -25.44 -6.15 33.89
N ALA A 433 -25.56 -6.79 35.05
CA ALA A 433 -26.78 -7.48 35.48
C ALA A 433 -27.99 -6.53 35.72
N PRO A 434 -29.24 -6.98 35.48
CA PRO A 434 -30.44 -6.28 35.91
C PRO A 434 -30.39 -5.96 37.41
N GLY A 435 -30.95 -4.82 37.81
CA GLY A 435 -30.84 -4.29 39.18
C GLY A 435 -29.56 -3.50 39.47
N THR A 436 -28.60 -3.45 38.52
CA THR A 436 -27.39 -2.60 38.66
C THR A 436 -27.78 -1.12 38.69
N LEU A 437 -27.27 -0.41 39.70
CA LEU A 437 -27.45 1.03 39.86
C LEU A 437 -26.36 1.79 39.09
N ILE A 438 -26.75 2.76 38.28
CA ILE A 438 -25.84 3.63 37.52
C ILE A 438 -26.10 5.10 37.83
N GLU A 439 -25.04 5.91 37.77
CA GLU A 439 -25.12 7.36 37.92
C GLU A 439 -24.76 8.04 36.60
N THR A 440 -25.53 9.06 36.24
CA THR A 440 -25.28 9.84 35.02
C THR A 440 -25.59 11.31 35.24
N PHE A 441 -24.80 12.20 34.63
CA PHE A 441 -25.12 13.63 34.57
C PHE A 441 -26.17 13.95 33.48
N SER A 442 -26.65 12.95 32.74
CA SER A 442 -27.75 13.10 31.79
C SER A 442 -29.06 13.47 32.50
N ARG A 443 -29.87 14.32 31.87
CA ARG A 443 -31.22 14.66 32.34
C ARG A 443 -32.26 13.57 32.02
N THR A 444 -31.93 12.69 31.09
CA THR A 444 -32.78 11.57 30.66
C THR A 444 -32.11 10.23 30.99
N PRO A 445 -32.88 9.20 31.41
CA PRO A 445 -32.35 7.86 31.61
C PRO A 445 -31.70 7.37 30.32
N PRO A 446 -30.45 6.88 30.39
CA PRO A 446 -29.85 6.19 29.26
C PRO A 446 -30.71 5.00 28.83
N PRO A 447 -30.71 4.64 27.53
CA PRO A 447 -31.39 3.42 27.05
C PRO A 447 -31.00 2.18 27.87
N GLY A 448 -31.99 1.34 28.18
CA GLY A 448 -31.81 0.14 29.02
C GLY A 448 -31.80 0.42 30.52
N THR A 449 -32.15 1.63 30.95
CA THR A 449 -32.29 1.98 32.37
C THR A 449 -33.57 2.74 32.67
N LEU A 450 -34.06 2.61 33.90
CA LEU A 450 -35.18 3.35 34.47
C LEU A 450 -34.67 4.30 35.54
N LYS A 451 -35.41 5.38 35.82
CA LYS A 451 -35.05 6.27 36.94
C LYS A 451 -35.20 5.52 38.25
N ALA A 452 -34.22 5.63 39.14
CA ALA A 452 -34.38 5.19 40.53
C ALA A 452 -35.10 6.29 41.32
N ASN A 453 -36.40 6.45 41.07
CA ASN A 453 -37.24 7.53 41.60
C ASN A 453 -38.47 7.03 42.38
N GLY A 454 -38.47 5.77 42.83
CA GLY A 454 -39.60 5.20 43.58
C GLY A 454 -40.81 4.84 42.75
N ALA A 455 -40.75 4.95 41.41
CA ALA A 455 -41.90 4.63 40.56
C ALA A 455 -42.24 3.14 40.59
N ALA A 456 -43.53 2.83 40.54
CA ALA A 456 -44.05 1.49 40.28
C ALA A 456 -44.09 1.23 38.77
N VAL A 457 -43.35 0.23 38.29
CA VAL A 457 -43.24 -0.12 36.87
C VAL A 457 -43.90 -1.46 36.57
N TRP A 458 -44.38 -1.61 35.34
CA TRP A 458 -45.11 -2.80 34.90
C TRP A 458 -44.20 -4.04 34.86
N ARG A 459 -44.48 -5.05 35.68
CA ARG A 459 -43.61 -6.23 35.84
C ARG A 459 -43.42 -7.02 34.55
N ALA A 460 -44.49 -7.23 33.79
CA ALA A 460 -44.40 -8.00 32.56
C ALA A 460 -43.62 -7.25 31.45
N GLY A 461 -43.38 -5.94 31.61
CA GLY A 461 -42.49 -5.18 30.74
C GLY A 461 -41.01 -5.27 31.13
N TYR A 462 -40.71 -5.70 32.35
CA TYR A 462 -39.37 -5.74 32.94
C TYR A 462 -39.16 -7.01 33.81
N PRO A 463 -39.30 -8.22 33.23
CA PRO A 463 -39.28 -9.47 34.00
C PRO A 463 -37.93 -9.75 34.68
N ASP A 464 -36.83 -9.41 34.01
CA ASP A 464 -35.48 -9.64 34.54
C ASP A 464 -35.17 -8.69 35.71
N LEU A 465 -35.65 -7.45 35.64
CA LEU A 465 -35.58 -6.52 36.76
C LEU A 465 -36.45 -7.00 37.94
N ASP A 466 -37.68 -7.45 37.69
CA ASP A 466 -38.56 -8.01 38.73
C ASP A 466 -37.89 -9.20 39.43
N ALA A 467 -37.24 -10.09 38.68
CA ALA A 467 -36.47 -11.18 39.27
C ALA A 467 -35.27 -10.68 40.09
N ALA A 468 -34.57 -9.63 39.64
CA ALA A 468 -33.35 -9.15 40.25
C ALA A 468 -33.56 -8.33 41.53
N ILE A 469 -34.63 -7.53 41.63
CA ILE A 469 -34.82 -6.60 42.75
C ILE A 469 -36.04 -6.90 43.61
N TYR A 470 -36.82 -7.94 43.30
CA TYR A 470 -37.93 -8.31 44.15
C TYR A 470 -37.45 -8.81 45.52
N VAL A 471 -37.96 -8.19 46.59
CA VAL A 471 -37.57 -8.48 47.97
C VAL A 471 -38.11 -9.82 48.51
N GLY A 472 -38.91 -10.52 47.72
CA GLY A 472 -39.62 -11.72 48.17
C GLY A 472 -40.87 -11.40 48.99
N ASP A 473 -41.74 -12.40 49.14
CA ASP A 473 -43.06 -12.22 49.76
C ASP A 473 -42.97 -11.78 51.23
N ALA A 474 -41.94 -12.24 51.95
CA ALA A 474 -41.74 -11.94 53.37
C ALA A 474 -41.48 -10.45 53.64
N LEU A 475 -40.71 -9.81 52.76
CA LEU A 475 -40.29 -8.41 52.92
C LEU A 475 -41.19 -7.44 52.15
N ASN A 476 -42.13 -7.94 51.34
CA ASN A 476 -43.00 -7.11 50.51
C ASN A 476 -43.81 -6.08 51.31
N ALA A 477 -44.16 -6.41 52.55
CA ALA A 477 -44.94 -5.54 53.43
C ALA A 477 -44.13 -4.37 54.02
N THR A 478 -42.81 -4.50 54.16
CA THR A 478 -41.97 -3.60 54.98
C THR A 478 -40.83 -2.95 54.21
N ALA A 479 -40.36 -3.54 53.10
CA ALA A 479 -39.22 -3.02 52.35
C ALA A 479 -39.48 -1.62 51.78
N ALA A 480 -38.45 -0.78 51.73
CA ALA A 480 -38.58 0.59 51.22
C ALA A 480 -38.72 0.63 49.68
N TRP A 481 -38.20 -0.38 48.99
CA TRP A 481 -38.25 -0.56 47.54
C TRP A 481 -38.16 -2.04 47.19
N GLY A 482 -38.30 -2.41 45.91
CA GLY A 482 -38.23 -3.80 45.46
C GLY A 482 -39.43 -4.65 45.85
N TYR A 483 -40.48 -4.04 46.42
CA TYR A 483 -41.74 -4.70 46.69
C TYR A 483 -42.71 -4.51 45.51
N ARG A 484 -43.73 -5.34 45.47
CA ARG A 484 -44.80 -5.33 44.47
C ARG A 484 -46.07 -4.69 45.02
N CYS A 485 -46.82 -4.05 44.13
CA CYS A 485 -48.09 -3.42 44.43
C CYS A 485 -49.13 -3.64 43.32
N THR A 486 -50.40 -3.43 43.63
CA THR A 486 -51.50 -3.54 42.65
C THR A 486 -51.81 -2.22 41.94
N ASP A 487 -51.51 -1.07 42.57
CA ASP A 487 -51.77 0.26 42.02
C ASP A 487 -50.46 1.09 41.97
N PRO A 488 -50.02 1.55 40.78
CA PRO A 488 -48.81 2.35 40.65
C PRO A 488 -48.99 3.81 41.13
N GLY A 489 -50.23 4.29 41.28
CA GLY A 489 -50.54 5.61 41.83
C GLY A 489 -50.48 5.67 43.35
N ASN A 490 -50.61 4.52 44.02
CA ASN A 490 -50.49 4.37 45.47
C ASN A 490 -49.70 3.10 45.85
N PRO A 491 -48.39 3.05 45.53
CA PRO A 491 -47.60 1.83 45.66
C PRO A 491 -47.50 1.34 47.12
N THR A 492 -47.26 2.25 48.06
CA THR A 492 -47.12 1.90 49.48
C THR A 492 -48.43 1.40 50.09
N GLY A 493 -49.57 1.97 49.71
CA GLY A 493 -50.88 1.59 50.23
C GLY A 493 -51.47 0.32 49.59
N THR A 494 -50.87 -0.17 48.51
CA THR A 494 -51.38 -1.32 47.74
C THR A 494 -50.37 -2.46 47.59
N ARG A 495 -49.47 -2.59 48.57
CA ARG A 495 -48.48 -3.66 48.66
C ARG A 495 -49.16 -5.03 48.57
N SER A 496 -48.70 -5.85 47.63
CA SER A 496 -49.18 -7.22 47.47
C SER A 496 -48.11 -8.06 46.78
N PRO A 497 -47.73 -9.24 47.31
CA PRO A 497 -46.82 -10.17 46.63
C PRO A 497 -47.28 -10.57 45.22
N GLY A 498 -48.60 -10.61 45.01
CA GLY A 498 -49.24 -10.85 43.71
C GLY A 498 -49.47 -9.60 42.85
N GLY A 499 -48.99 -8.43 43.27
CA GLY A 499 -49.13 -7.18 42.54
C GLY A 499 -48.46 -7.21 41.17
N VAL A 500 -49.06 -6.53 40.18
CA VAL A 500 -48.59 -6.51 38.78
C VAL A 500 -47.55 -5.41 38.51
N TYR A 501 -47.26 -4.56 39.50
CA TYR A 501 -46.23 -3.53 39.44
C TYR A 501 -45.10 -3.79 40.43
N LEU A 502 -43.87 -3.42 40.05
CA LEU A 502 -42.65 -3.49 40.86
C LEU A 502 -42.20 -2.07 41.23
N VAL A 503 -41.95 -1.81 42.50
CA VAL A 503 -41.50 -0.50 42.97
C VAL A 503 -39.99 -0.39 42.91
N LEU A 504 -39.51 0.58 42.14
CA LEU A 504 -38.08 0.87 42.00
C LEU A 504 -37.52 1.54 43.26
N PRO A 505 -36.19 1.49 43.50
CA PRO A 505 -35.56 2.32 44.52
C PRO A 505 -35.84 3.80 44.27
N ASP A 506 -36.02 4.58 45.34
CA ASP A 506 -35.94 6.03 45.28
C ASP A 506 -34.59 6.48 45.81
N ALA A 507 -33.68 6.85 44.91
CA ALA A 507 -32.31 7.22 45.27
C ALA A 507 -32.12 8.75 45.37
N ARG A 508 -33.20 9.53 45.23
CA ARG A 508 -33.11 10.99 45.18
C ARG A 508 -32.83 11.56 46.57
N GLY A 509 -31.65 12.15 46.75
CA GLY A 509 -31.28 12.81 48.01
C GLY A 509 -30.90 11.86 49.14
N GLU A 510 -30.77 10.56 48.85
CA GLU A 510 -30.46 9.52 49.82
C GLU A 510 -28.96 9.20 49.86
N PHE A 511 -28.45 8.83 51.04
CA PHE A 511 -27.11 8.25 51.18
C PHE A 511 -27.17 6.74 51.03
N ARG A 512 -26.30 6.18 50.19
CA ARG A 512 -26.19 4.73 50.03
C ARG A 512 -25.29 4.13 51.10
N ARG A 513 -25.74 3.05 51.72
CA ARG A 513 -24.94 2.21 52.61
C ARG A 513 -24.71 0.83 51.98
N GLY A 514 -23.61 0.17 52.34
CA GLY A 514 -23.40 -1.23 51.99
C GLY A 514 -24.38 -2.14 52.73
N PHE A 515 -24.81 -3.22 52.09
CA PHE A 515 -25.56 -4.28 52.75
C PHE A 515 -24.61 -5.14 53.60
N ASP A 516 -25.03 -5.53 54.81
CA ASP A 516 -24.18 -6.27 55.74
C ASP A 516 -23.81 -7.66 55.22
N ASP A 517 -24.73 -8.32 54.51
CA ASP A 517 -24.55 -9.65 53.90
C ASP A 517 -23.91 -10.69 54.83
N GLY A 518 -24.28 -10.66 56.12
CA GLY A 518 -23.80 -11.59 57.14
C GLY A 518 -22.44 -11.22 57.76
N ALA A 519 -21.89 -10.04 57.47
CA ALA A 519 -20.65 -9.55 58.08
C ALA A 519 -20.81 -9.12 59.55
N ASN A 520 -22.04 -9.03 60.07
CA ASN A 520 -22.39 -8.65 61.45
C ASN A 520 -21.88 -7.26 61.87
N ARG A 521 -21.65 -6.36 60.91
CA ARG A 521 -21.28 -4.95 61.15
C ARG A 521 -22.52 -4.07 61.23
N ASP A 522 -23.58 -4.48 60.55
CA ASP A 522 -24.85 -3.80 60.48
C ASP A 522 -26.04 -4.78 60.48
N SER A 523 -26.04 -5.73 61.41
CA SER A 523 -27.01 -6.82 61.49
C SER A 523 -28.44 -6.37 61.83
N GLY A 524 -28.63 -5.14 62.31
CA GLY A 524 -29.93 -4.58 62.66
C GLY A 524 -30.73 -4.04 61.47
N ARG A 525 -30.19 -4.11 60.24
CA ARG A 525 -30.80 -3.50 59.05
C ARG A 525 -30.87 -4.47 57.88
N GLU A 526 -32.10 -4.80 57.48
CA GLU A 526 -32.40 -5.72 56.39
C GLU A 526 -32.07 -5.13 55.00
N TRP A 527 -31.97 -6.00 53.99
CA TRP A 527 -31.85 -5.58 52.59
C TRP A 527 -33.05 -4.72 52.17
N ALA A 528 -32.80 -3.72 51.32
CA ALA A 528 -33.80 -2.74 50.88
C ALA A 528 -34.52 -1.93 51.99
N SER A 529 -34.00 -1.92 53.22
CA SER A 529 -34.55 -1.11 54.30
C SER A 529 -34.03 0.34 54.29
N TRP A 530 -34.91 1.29 54.56
CA TRP A 530 -34.53 2.69 54.74
C TRP A 530 -34.11 2.98 56.18
N GLN A 531 -33.25 3.98 56.38
CA GLN A 531 -32.82 4.42 57.70
C GLN A 531 -32.86 5.95 57.76
N ASP A 532 -33.41 6.49 58.85
CA ASP A 532 -33.41 7.93 59.10
C ASP A 532 -32.01 8.46 59.44
N GLN A 533 -31.82 9.75 59.23
CA GLN A 533 -30.64 10.47 59.65
C GLN A 533 -30.41 10.30 61.16
N SER A 534 -29.16 10.11 61.57
CA SER A 534 -28.78 10.04 62.98
C SER A 534 -27.40 10.64 63.20
N LEU A 535 -27.20 11.32 64.34
CA LEU A 535 -25.88 11.68 64.86
C LEU A 535 -25.57 10.78 66.04
N GLN A 536 -24.32 10.32 66.14
CA GLN A 536 -23.87 9.63 67.34
C GLN A 536 -23.99 10.59 68.54
N GLY A 537 -24.57 10.08 69.63
CA GLY A 537 -24.62 10.81 70.88
C GLY A 537 -23.22 11.24 71.29
N HIS A 538 -23.03 12.53 71.49
CA HIS A 538 -21.77 13.09 71.98
C HIS A 538 -22.07 14.08 73.09
N THR A 539 -21.13 14.21 74.00
CA THR A 539 -21.18 15.20 75.07
C THR A 539 -20.23 16.34 74.72
N HIS A 540 -20.64 17.55 75.05
CA HIS A 540 -19.72 18.68 75.11
C HIS A 540 -19.35 18.87 76.58
N SER A 541 -18.06 18.94 76.89
CA SER A 541 -17.63 19.45 78.19
C SER A 541 -17.89 20.95 78.19
N GLU A 542 -18.96 21.39 78.82
CA GLU A 542 -19.12 22.82 79.11
C GLU A 542 -17.91 23.28 79.94
N PHE A 543 -17.34 24.43 79.60
CA PHE A 543 -16.44 25.15 80.49
C PHE A 543 -17.24 25.67 81.68
N GLY A 544 -17.56 24.78 82.62
CA GLY A 544 -18.17 25.08 83.89
C GLY A 544 -17.13 24.97 85.00
N THR A 545 -16.27 25.98 85.15
CA THR A 545 -15.75 26.29 86.50
C THR A 545 -15.69 27.80 86.69
N ALA A 546 -16.41 28.24 87.71
CA ALA A 546 -16.31 29.54 88.30
C ALA A 546 -14.83 29.93 88.52
N SER A 547 -14.37 30.95 87.81
CA SER A 547 -13.16 31.71 88.15
C SER A 547 -13.47 33.21 88.06
N PHE A 548 -14.45 33.65 88.85
CA PHE A 548 -14.68 35.07 89.14
C PHE A 548 -14.87 35.34 90.65
N LEU A 549 -14.56 34.38 91.53
CA LEU A 549 -14.46 34.64 92.97
C LEU A 549 -13.18 34.04 93.54
N ARG A 550 -12.06 34.75 93.34
CA ARG A 550 -10.94 34.72 94.27
C ARG A 550 -10.26 36.08 94.33
N ALA A 551 -10.76 36.94 95.22
CA ALA A 551 -9.97 37.75 96.15
C ALA A 551 -10.86 38.85 96.77
N GLY A 552 -11.42 38.57 97.94
CA GLY A 552 -12.07 39.56 98.79
C GLY A 552 -12.34 38.92 100.14
N ALA A 553 -11.62 39.37 101.16
CA ALA A 553 -11.55 38.78 102.49
C ALA A 553 -12.91 38.73 103.22
N GLY A 554 -13.10 37.70 104.06
CA GLY A 554 -14.20 37.63 105.03
C GLY A 554 -14.80 36.23 105.10
N GLY A 555 -14.32 35.41 106.03
CA GLY A 555 -14.80 34.05 106.21
C GLY A 555 -16.23 33.97 106.71
N ILE A 556 -16.90 32.85 106.42
CA ILE A 556 -17.97 32.31 107.27
C ILE A 556 -17.85 30.77 107.24
N SER A 557 -17.62 30.23 108.42
CA SER A 557 -17.76 28.81 108.78
C SER A 557 -19.24 28.51 109.04
N GLY A 558 -19.79 27.40 108.53
CA GLY A 558 -21.06 26.86 109.02
C GLY A 558 -21.81 25.92 108.05
N PRO A 559 -22.52 24.87 108.54
CA PRO A 559 -22.92 23.70 107.74
C PRO A 559 -24.42 23.68 107.33
N ALA A 560 -24.78 22.66 106.54
CA ALA A 560 -26.11 22.26 106.05
C ALA A 560 -26.65 23.09 104.87
N SER A 561 -27.34 22.57 103.86
CA SER A 561 -28.02 21.29 103.66
C SER A 561 -28.46 21.24 102.19
N THR A 562 -28.40 20.07 101.57
CA THR A 562 -29.58 19.46 100.93
C THR A 562 -30.65 20.43 100.39
N ALA A 563 -30.51 20.95 99.17
CA ALA A 563 -31.61 21.42 98.30
C ALA A 563 -31.10 22.04 96.98
N LEU A 564 -30.81 21.20 95.97
CA LEU A 564 -31.08 21.59 94.58
C LEU A 564 -31.38 20.33 93.74
N THR A 565 -32.25 19.48 94.29
CA THR A 565 -33.04 18.56 93.48
C THR A 565 -34.39 19.23 93.26
N ALA A 566 -34.77 19.40 92.00
CA ALA A 566 -36.07 19.87 91.49
C ALA A 566 -36.29 21.40 91.35
N ALA A 567 -35.92 21.92 90.18
CA ALA A 567 -36.66 22.97 89.46
C ALA A 567 -36.29 22.85 87.96
N THR A 568 -36.87 21.87 87.25
CA THR A 568 -37.97 22.06 86.27
C THR A 568 -37.71 23.10 85.19
N GLY A 569 -37.61 22.63 83.94
CA GLY A 569 -38.02 23.41 82.77
C GLY A 569 -36.91 24.09 81.98
N ILE A 570 -35.92 23.34 81.47
CA ILE A 570 -35.11 23.85 80.36
C ILE A 570 -35.93 23.63 79.09
N ALA A 571 -36.54 24.70 78.60
CA ALA A 571 -37.09 24.79 77.26
C ALA A 571 -36.07 24.27 76.24
N PRO A 572 -36.48 23.57 75.16
CA PRO A 572 -35.55 23.26 74.09
C PRO A 572 -34.97 24.59 73.61
N VAL A 573 -33.69 24.82 73.90
CA VAL A 573 -32.95 25.90 73.26
C VAL A 573 -32.94 25.52 71.80
N THR A 574 -33.82 26.13 71.01
CA THR A 574 -33.76 26.12 69.56
C THR A 574 -32.57 26.98 69.12
N GLY A 575 -31.39 26.58 69.54
CA GLY A 575 -30.14 26.98 68.93
C GLY A 575 -29.93 26.07 67.75
N SER A 576 -29.80 26.64 66.56
CA SER A 576 -29.40 25.90 65.37
C SER A 576 -27.97 25.38 65.61
N VAL A 577 -27.85 24.23 66.26
CA VAL A 577 -26.61 23.47 66.39
C VAL A 577 -26.17 23.10 64.98
N GLY A 578 -24.89 23.32 64.67
CA GLY A 578 -24.33 23.18 63.33
C GLY A 578 -24.86 21.93 62.62
N VAL A 579 -25.74 22.14 61.65
CA VAL A 579 -26.29 21.07 60.83
C VAL A 579 -25.16 20.51 59.98
N THR A 580 -24.69 19.31 60.32
CA THR A 580 -23.73 18.60 59.49
C THR A 580 -24.49 18.07 58.27
N ARG A 581 -24.51 18.86 57.20
CA ARG A 581 -24.95 18.40 55.88
C ARG A 581 -23.71 18.16 55.02
N PRO A 582 -23.48 16.94 54.51
CA PRO A 582 -22.43 16.75 53.51
C PRO A 582 -22.73 17.59 52.27
N ARG A 583 -21.69 18.15 51.64
CA ARG A 583 -21.83 18.76 50.31
C ARG A 583 -22.04 17.64 49.30
N ASN A 584 -23.17 17.63 48.61
CA ASN A 584 -23.46 16.64 47.57
C ASN A 584 -23.65 17.30 46.19
N ILE A 585 -23.33 16.52 45.16
CA ILE A 585 -23.73 16.78 43.77
C ILE A 585 -24.67 15.63 43.39
N ASN A 586 -25.80 15.93 42.75
CA ASN A 586 -26.85 14.95 42.51
C ASN A 586 -26.91 14.55 41.03
N PRO A 587 -26.18 13.50 40.59
CA PRO A 587 -26.40 12.90 39.29
C PRO A 587 -27.78 12.23 39.22
N LEU A 588 -28.32 12.06 38.02
CA LEU A 588 -29.49 11.20 37.82
C LEU A 588 -29.07 9.76 38.12
N VAL A 589 -29.70 9.17 39.12
CA VAL A 589 -29.53 7.75 39.45
C VAL A 589 -30.54 6.93 38.64
N CYS A 590 -30.05 5.90 37.97
CA CYS A 590 -30.88 4.98 37.19
C CYS A 590 -30.59 3.53 37.62
N ILE A 591 -31.56 2.66 37.36
CA ILE A 591 -31.47 1.22 37.59
C ILE A 591 -31.64 0.48 36.26
N ARG A 592 -30.82 -0.53 36.05
CA ARG A 592 -30.79 -1.31 34.82
C ARG A 592 -31.87 -2.39 34.83
N TYR A 593 -32.55 -2.59 33.69
CA TYR A 593 -33.62 -3.58 33.55
C TYR A 593 -33.34 -4.63 32.49
#